data_AF-A0A2N2IVZ7-F1
#
_entry.id   AF-A0A2N2IVZ7-F1
#
_cell.length_a   1.000
_cell.length_b   1.000
_cell.length_c   1.000
_cell.angle_alpha   90.00
_cell.angle_beta   90.00
_cell.angle_gamma   90.00
#
_symmetry.space_group_name_H-M   'P 1'
#
loop_
_entity.id
_entity.type
_entity.pdbx_description
1 polymer ?
#
loop_
_entity_poly.entity_id
_entity_poly.type
_entity_poly.pdbx_seq_one_letter_code
_entity_poly.pdbx_strand_id
1 'polypeptide(L)' 'TNLAGLPGMSVPCGMSSSGLPIGLQLQASHFAEEKIFRAAYALEQRLDLAGNKPGL' A
#
# COMPACT_ATOMS: atom_id res chain seq x y z
N THR A 1 -7.68 -7.14 -8.44
CA THR A 1 -8.26 -6.06 -9.28
C THR A 1 -8.61 -6.50 -10.68
N ASN A 2 -7.69 -7.07 -11.45
CA ASN A 2 -7.85 -7.17 -12.90
C ASN A 2 -8.95 -8.16 -13.37
N LEU A 3 -8.86 -9.45 -13.05
CA LEU A 3 -9.81 -10.45 -13.57
C LEU A 3 -11.16 -10.47 -12.83
N ALA A 4 -11.16 -10.12 -11.53
CA ALA A 4 -12.34 -10.22 -10.66
C ALA A 4 -13.08 -8.89 -10.44
N GLY A 5 -12.58 -7.78 -11.00
CA GLY A 5 -13.16 -6.43 -10.79
C GLY A 5 -13.16 -5.95 -9.35
N LEU A 6 -12.35 -6.57 -8.48
CA LEU A 6 -12.29 -6.27 -7.05
C LEU A 6 -11.48 -4.99 -6.79
N PRO A 7 -11.94 -4.11 -5.87
CA PRO A 7 -11.15 -2.97 -5.43
C PRO A 7 -9.79 -3.42 -4.88
N GLY A 8 -8.73 -2.69 -5.23
CA GLY A 8 -7.39 -2.96 -4.75
C GLY A 8 -6.48 -1.73 -4.85
N MET A 9 -5.47 -1.69 -3.98
CA MET A 9 -4.53 -0.58 -3.83
C MET A 9 -3.15 -1.14 -3.51
N SER A 10 -2.11 -0.56 -4.10
CA SER A 10 -0.72 -0.80 -3.69
C SER A 10 -0.29 0.35 -2.79
N VAL A 11 0.23 0.04 -1.61
CA VAL A 11 0.77 1.02 -0.66
C VAL A 11 2.24 0.74 -0.36
N PRO A 12 3.12 1.74 -0.27
CA PRO A 12 4.49 1.51 0.16
C PRO A 12 4.48 0.99 1.60
N CYS A 13 5.30 -0.01 1.90
CA CYS A 13 5.38 -0.59 3.25
C CYS A 13 6.81 -0.69 3.81
N GLY A 14 7.83 -0.36 3.02
CA GLY A 14 9.21 -0.32 3.51
C GLY A 14 10.24 -0.23 2.39
N MET A 15 11.49 -0.47 2.76
CA MET A 15 12.65 -0.58 1.87
C MET A 15 13.32 -1.93 2.09
N SER A 16 13.85 -2.53 1.03
CA SER A 16 14.75 -3.68 1.15
C SER A 16 16.09 -3.25 1.74
N SER A 17 16.90 -4.23 2.18
CA SER A 17 18.30 -4.00 2.57
C SER A 17 19.16 -3.44 1.43
N SER A 18 18.74 -3.64 0.17
CA SER A 18 19.37 -3.06 -1.02
C SER A 18 18.83 -1.68 -1.42
N GLY A 19 17.97 -1.07 -0.60
CA GLY A 19 17.42 0.26 -0.83
C GLY A 19 16.29 0.33 -1.86
N LEU A 20 15.66 -0.81 -2.20
CA LEU A 20 14.56 -0.86 -3.15
C LEU A 20 13.21 -0.71 -2.44
N PRO A 21 12.25 0.06 -2.98
CA PRO A 21 10.91 0.19 -2.40
C PRO A 21 10.16 -1.15 -2.37
N ILE A 22 9.53 -1.45 -1.23
CA ILE A 22 8.65 -2.59 -1.05
C ILE A 22 7.21 -2.08 -0.96
N GLY A 23 6.32 -2.66 -1.78
CA GLY A 23 4.89 -2.37 -1.78
C GLY A 23 4.07 -3.52 -1.18
N LEU A 24 2.97 -3.17 -0.53
CA LEU A 24 1.94 -4.09 -0.04
C LEU A 24 0.67 -3.92 -0.88
N GLN A 25 0.17 -5.03 -1.42
CA GLN A 25 -1.09 -5.05 -2.17
C GLN A 25 -2.27 -5.31 -1.23
N LEU A 26 -3.18 -4.35 -1.16
CA LEU A 26 -4.48 -4.47 -0.51
C LEU A 26 -5.54 -4.85 -1.55
N GLN A 27 -6.48 -5.71 -1.17
CA GLN A 27 -7.65 -6.05 -1.98
C GLN A 27 -8.86 -6.21 -1.05
N ALA A 28 -10.02 -5.75 -1.48
CA ALA A 28 -11.27 -5.92 -0.74
C ALA A 28 -12.37 -6.50 -1.62
N SER A 29 -13.48 -6.89 -0.99
CA SER A 29 -14.72 -7.26 -1.68
C SER A 29 -15.26 -6.10 -2.53
N HIS A 30 -16.20 -6.39 -3.44
CA HIS A 30 -16.88 -5.36 -4.22
C HIS A 30 -17.49 -4.26 -3.35
N PHE A 31 -17.39 -3.01 -3.81
CA PHE A 31 -17.94 -1.81 -3.15
C PHE A 31 -17.41 -1.55 -1.72
N ALA A 32 -16.20 -2.04 -1.41
CA ALA A 32 -15.57 -1.91 -0.10
C ALA A 32 -14.32 -1.00 -0.10
N GLU A 33 -14.28 0.01 -0.98
CA GLU A 33 -13.18 0.96 -1.13
C GLU A 33 -12.85 1.67 0.19
N GLU A 34 -13.88 2.03 1.00
CA GLU A 34 -13.70 2.65 2.32
C GLU A 34 -12.79 1.82 3.24
N LYS A 35 -12.91 0.48 3.19
CA LYS A 35 -12.07 -0.42 4.00
C LYS A 35 -10.61 -0.39 3.52
N ILE A 36 -10.41 -0.32 2.20
CA ILE A 36 -9.06 -0.21 1.62
C ILE A 36 -8.41 1.11 2.05
N PHE A 37 -9.13 2.24 1.94
CA PHE A 37 -8.60 3.54 2.37
C PHE A 37 -8.29 3.57 3.87
N ARG A 38 -9.16 3.02 4.72
CA ARG A 38 -8.90 2.93 6.17
C ARG A 38 -7.68 2.07 6.48
N ALA A 39 -7.52 0.93 5.81
CA ALA A 39 -6.37 0.07 5.99
C ALA A 39 -5.06 0.76 5.53
N ALA A 40 -5.08 1.41 4.37
CA ALA A 40 -3.97 2.18 3.85
C ALA A 40 -3.56 3.31 4.81
N TYR A 41 -4.53 4.08 5.31
CA TYR A 41 -4.27 5.15 6.28
C TYR A 41 -3.69 4.61 7.60
N ALA A 42 -4.21 3.48 8.10
CA ALA A 42 -3.69 2.86 9.30
C ALA A 42 -2.27 2.29 9.14
N LEU A 43 -1.86 1.96 7.91
CA LEU A 43 -0.48 1.57 7.58
C LEU A 43 0.42 2.79 7.46
N GLU A 44 -0.03 3.84 6.78
CA GLU A 44 0.69 5.12 6.65
C GLU A 44 1.06 5.69 8.02
N GLN A 45 0.09 5.74 8.94
CA GLN A 45 0.29 6.25 10.30
C GLN A 45 1.26 5.41 11.16
N ARG A 46 1.52 4.16 10.78
CA ARG A 46 2.43 3.27 11.51
C ARG A 46 3.82 3.19 10.91
N LEU A 47 3.94 3.36 9.59
CA LEU A 47 5.16 3.08 8.86
C LEU A 47 6.02 4.33 8.61
N ASP A 48 5.46 5.54 8.77
CA ASP A 48 6.14 6.84 8.64
C ASP A 48 7.14 6.89 7.46
N LEU A 49 6.69 6.46 6.29
CA LEU A 49 7.55 6.27 5.11
C LEU A 49 7.83 7.57 4.34
N ALA A 50 7.28 8.70 4.79
CA ALA A 50 7.37 10.00 4.10
C ALA A 50 8.82 10.51 3.93
N GLY A 51 9.74 10.08 4.79
CA GLY A 51 11.16 10.46 4.74
C GLY A 51 12.03 9.59 3.82
N ASN A 52 11.57 8.40 3.44
CA ASN A 52 12.39 7.39 2.75
C ASN A 52 12.28 7.51 1.24
N LYS A 53 13.02 8.46 0.67
CA LYS A 53 13.14 8.62 -0.79
C LYS A 53 14.25 7.71 -1.32
N PRO A 54 14.03 6.95 -2.41
CA PRO A 54 15.10 6.21 -3.06
C PRO A 54 16.14 7.18 -3.62
N GLY A 55 17.42 6.78 -3.60
CA GLY A 55 18.49 7.50 -4.29
C GLY A 55 18.26 7.40 -5.81
N LEU A 56 18.27 8.55 -6.49
CA LEU A 56 18.18 8.64 -7.95
C LEU A 56 19.53 8.36 -8.61
#